data_AF-A0A2E9H2W4-F1
#
_entry.id   AF-A0A2E9H2W4-F1
#
_cell.length_a   1.000
_cell.length_b   1.000
_cell.length_c   1.000
_cell.angle_alpha   90.00
_cell.angle_beta   90.00
_cell.angle_gamma   90.00
#
_symmetry.space_group_name_H-M   'P 1'
#
loop_
_entity.id
_entity.type
_entity.pdbx_description
1 polymer ?
#
loop_
_entity_poly.entity_id
_entity_poly.type
_entity_poly.pdbx_seq_one_letter_code
_entity_poly.pdbx_strand_id
1 'polypeptide(L)'
;MKQLTIFYDGGCPLCVKEMRHLKKLDESGNIQFENINADDFKERYPAINVDDANAYLHGQLANGDMIYGLDVTHAAWSQVGKGWLIAPLRWPGARWVADKVYLGFAKHRNRISKLLTGQERCSQCRID
;
A
#
# COMPACT_ATOMS: atom_id res chain seq x y z
N MET A 1 -11.85 -8.05 -13.94
CA MET A 1 -12.32 -7.32 -12.74
C MET A 1 -11.13 -7.14 -11.82
N LYS A 2 -11.07 -6.03 -11.06
CA LYS A 2 -9.96 -5.79 -10.13
C LYS A 2 -10.13 -6.69 -8.90
N GLN A 3 -9.08 -7.42 -8.53
CA GLN A 3 -9.05 -8.36 -7.42
C GLN A 3 -8.69 -7.68 -6.09
N LEU A 4 -7.93 -6.58 -6.18
CA LEU A 4 -7.45 -5.81 -5.04
C LEU A 4 -7.46 -4.33 -5.39
N THR A 5 -7.96 -3.50 -4.51
CA THR A 5 -7.80 -2.05 -4.54
C THR A 5 -6.86 -1.64 -3.41
N ILE A 6 -5.82 -0.87 -3.70
CA ILE A 6 -4.84 -0.40 -2.72
C ILE A 6 -5.00 1.10 -2.55
N PHE A 7 -5.22 1.53 -1.31
CA PHE A 7 -5.35 2.94 -0.95
C PHE A 7 -4.00 3.44 -0.44
N TYR A 8 -3.30 4.20 -1.27
CA TYR A 8 -1.92 4.61 -1.02
C TYR A 8 -1.78 6.13 -0.86
N ASP A 9 -0.75 6.54 -0.14
CA ASP A 9 -0.37 7.94 0.05
C ASP A 9 0.45 8.46 -1.14
N GLY A 10 -0.19 9.19 -2.06
CA GLY A 10 0.48 9.84 -3.19
C GLY A 10 1.48 10.95 -2.84
N GLY A 11 1.51 11.39 -1.57
CA GLY A 11 2.50 12.35 -1.06
C GLY A 11 3.81 11.70 -0.61
N CYS A 12 3.85 10.37 -0.48
CA CYS A 12 5.01 9.61 0.00
C CYS A 12 5.80 8.99 -1.18
N PRO A 13 7.00 9.50 -1.54
CA PRO A 13 7.78 8.99 -2.66
C PRO A 13 8.06 7.49 -2.60
N LEU A 14 8.32 6.95 -1.40
CA LEU A 14 8.55 5.52 -1.20
C LEU A 14 7.31 4.68 -1.53
N CYS A 15 6.13 5.10 -1.04
CA CYS A 15 4.86 4.42 -1.35
C CYS A 15 4.58 4.46 -2.85
N VAL A 16 4.74 5.63 -3.50
CA VAL A 16 4.51 5.73 -4.95
C VAL A 16 5.50 4.88 -5.75
N LYS A 17 6.77 4.79 -5.32
CA LYS A 17 7.77 3.92 -5.95
C LYS A 17 7.36 2.45 -5.88
N GLU A 18 6.85 2.00 -4.73
CA GLU A 18 6.34 0.64 -4.56
C GLU A 18 5.13 0.39 -5.47
N MET A 19 4.16 1.31 -5.50
CA MET A 19 2.97 1.14 -6.34
C MET A 19 3.29 1.16 -7.83
N ARG A 20 4.26 1.98 -8.29
CA ARG A 20 4.78 1.93 -9.67
C ARG A 20 5.42 0.59 -10.00
N HIS A 21 6.17 0.02 -9.04
CA HIS A 21 6.78 -1.29 -9.22
C HIS A 21 5.71 -2.38 -9.34
N LEU A 22 4.70 -2.37 -8.47
CA LEU A 22 3.57 -3.30 -8.53
C LEU A 22 2.78 -3.14 -9.83
N LYS A 23 2.45 -1.92 -10.25
CA LYS A 23 1.75 -1.65 -11.52
C LYS A 23 2.50 -2.22 -12.72
N LYS A 24 3.84 -2.12 -12.73
CA LYS A 24 4.68 -2.70 -13.79
C LYS A 24 4.66 -4.23 -13.81
N LEU A 25 4.52 -4.85 -12.64
CA LEU A 25 4.47 -6.32 -12.50
C LEU A 25 3.04 -6.88 -12.66
N ASP A 26 2.01 -6.05 -12.52
CA ASP A 26 0.60 -6.40 -12.64
C ASP A 26 0.18 -6.51 -14.12
N GLU A 27 0.76 -7.47 -14.84
CA GLU A 27 0.46 -7.72 -16.26
C GLU A 27 -1.02 -8.08 -16.50
N SER A 28 -1.68 -8.66 -15.50
CA SER A 28 -3.10 -9.02 -15.55
C SER A 28 -4.03 -7.84 -15.22
N GLY A 29 -3.49 -6.73 -14.75
CA GLY A 29 -4.27 -5.57 -14.33
C GLY A 29 -5.24 -5.89 -13.19
N ASN A 30 -4.86 -6.79 -12.26
CA ASN A 30 -5.68 -7.23 -11.15
C ASN A 30 -5.74 -6.22 -10.00
N ILE A 31 -4.82 -5.26 -9.97
CA ILE A 31 -4.70 -4.27 -8.90
C ILE A 31 -5.24 -2.91 -9.37
N GLN A 32 -6.06 -2.29 -8.53
CA GLN A 32 -6.47 -0.90 -8.63
C GLN A 32 -5.68 -0.08 -7.61
N PHE A 33 -5.14 1.06 -8.02
CA PHE A 33 -4.35 1.93 -7.15
C PHE A 33 -5.10 3.24 -6.95
N GLU A 34 -5.42 3.57 -5.70
CA GLU A 34 -6.21 4.73 -5.34
C GLU A 34 -5.41 5.66 -4.43
N ASN A 35 -5.20 6.90 -4.89
CA ASN A 35 -4.51 7.91 -4.10
C ASN A 35 -5.47 8.51 -3.07
N ILE A 36 -5.18 8.33 -1.79
CA ILE A 36 -5.99 8.87 -0.69
C ILE A 36 -5.94 10.41 -0.61
N ASN A 37 -4.96 11.03 -1.27
CA ASN A 37 -4.83 12.49 -1.38
C ASN A 37 -5.47 13.06 -2.66
N ALA A 38 -6.19 12.25 -3.45
CA ALA A 38 -6.93 12.79 -4.59
C ALA A 38 -8.11 13.64 -4.11
N ASP A 39 -8.40 14.74 -4.82
CA ASP A 39 -9.44 15.69 -4.42
C ASP A 39 -10.83 15.04 -4.36
N ASP A 40 -11.09 14.08 -5.25
CA ASP A 40 -12.34 13.32 -5.35
C ASP A 40 -12.38 12.05 -4.46
N PHE A 41 -11.32 11.78 -3.69
CA PHE A 41 -11.18 10.52 -2.96
C PHE A 41 -12.32 10.29 -1.95
N LYS A 42 -12.66 11.32 -1.19
CA LYS A 42 -13.73 11.24 -0.17
C LYS A 42 -15.12 11.06 -0.78
N GLU A 43 -15.33 11.52 -2.00
CA GLU A 43 -16.58 11.33 -2.73
C GLU A 43 -16.72 9.89 -3.22
N ARG A 44 -15.62 9.28 -3.71
CA ARG A 44 -15.60 7.90 -4.20
C ARG A 44 -15.56 6.86 -3.08
N TYR A 45 -14.89 7.16 -1.97
CA TYR A 45 -14.70 6.24 -0.84
C TYR A 45 -15.06 6.90 0.51
N PRO A 46 -16.33 7.26 0.74
CA PRO A 46 -16.76 7.98 1.94
C PRO A 46 -16.58 7.17 3.24
N ALA A 47 -16.49 5.85 3.14
CA ALA A 47 -16.28 4.96 4.28
C ALA A 47 -14.80 4.90 4.74
N ILE A 48 -13.86 5.44 3.96
CA ILE A 48 -12.43 5.38 4.28
C ILE A 48 -11.98 6.69 4.92
N ASN A 49 -11.56 6.60 6.18
CA ASN A 49 -10.88 7.71 6.83
C ASN A 49 -9.45 7.84 6.30
N VAL A 50 -9.15 9.00 5.70
CA VAL A 50 -7.83 9.32 5.13
C VAL A 50 -6.75 9.34 6.20
N ASP A 51 -7.06 9.77 7.43
CA ASP A 51 -6.07 9.80 8.52
C ASP A 51 -5.67 8.38 8.96
N ASP A 52 -6.62 7.45 8.97
CA ASP A 52 -6.37 6.04 9.29
C ASP A 52 -5.61 5.34 8.14
N ALA A 53 -6.00 5.60 6.89
CA ALA A 53 -5.26 5.13 5.70
C ALA A 53 -3.86 5.75 5.62
N ASN A 54 -3.65 6.89 6.26
CA ASN A 54 -2.34 7.49 6.49
C ASN A 54 -1.61 6.89 7.69
N ALA A 55 -2.22 6.09 8.56
CA ALA A 55 -1.52 5.44 9.67
C ALA A 55 -0.94 4.07 9.25
N TYR A 56 -1.68 3.32 8.44
CA TYR A 56 -1.28 2.03 7.88
C TYR A 56 -1.92 1.82 6.51
N LEU A 57 -1.32 0.96 5.70
CA LEU A 57 -1.78 0.70 4.34
C LEU A 57 -3.15 0.02 4.36
N HIS A 58 -4.11 0.56 3.61
CA HIS A 58 -5.43 -0.03 3.45
C HIS A 58 -5.54 -0.70 2.09
N GLY A 59 -6.26 -1.81 2.03
CA GLY A 59 -6.65 -2.45 0.79
C GLY A 59 -8.07 -3.01 0.89
N GLN A 60 -8.73 -3.15 -0.25
CA GLN A 60 -10.04 -3.76 -0.38
C GLN A 60 -9.98 -4.90 -1.39
N LEU A 61 -10.44 -6.08 -0.99
CA LEU A 61 -10.57 -7.25 -1.85
C LEU A 61 -11.81 -7.14 -2.74
N ALA A 62 -11.86 -7.91 -3.82
CA ALA A 62 -13.00 -7.92 -4.74
C ALA A 62 -14.35 -8.28 -4.10
N ASN A 63 -14.34 -8.99 -2.97
CA ASN A 63 -15.55 -9.32 -2.20
C ASN A 63 -16.01 -8.17 -1.28
N GLY A 64 -15.27 -7.05 -1.23
CA GLY A 64 -15.56 -5.90 -0.39
C GLY A 64 -14.82 -5.88 0.95
N ASP A 65 -14.14 -6.97 1.32
CA ASP A 65 -13.43 -7.06 2.60
C ASP A 65 -12.23 -6.11 2.65
N MET A 66 -12.11 -5.39 3.77
CA MET A 66 -10.96 -4.53 4.04
C MET A 66 -9.82 -5.33 4.69
N ILE A 67 -8.63 -5.14 4.14
CA ILE A 67 -7.37 -5.70 4.65
C ILE A 67 -6.37 -4.56 4.93
N TYR A 68 -5.42 -4.82 5.82
CA TYR A 68 -4.58 -3.76 6.39
C TYR A 68 -3.10 -4.15 6.51
N GLY A 69 -2.24 -3.13 6.42
CA GLY A 69 -0.80 -3.24 6.61
C GLY A 69 -0.14 -4.26 5.70
N LEU A 70 0.66 -5.15 6.29
CA LEU A 70 1.38 -6.18 5.55
C LEU A 70 0.49 -7.22 4.88
N ASP A 71 -0.79 -7.34 5.28
CA ASP A 71 -1.73 -8.21 4.57
C ASP A 71 -2.09 -7.62 3.19
N VAL A 72 -2.14 -6.29 3.07
CA VAL A 72 -2.27 -5.59 1.79
C VAL A 72 -1.05 -5.83 0.92
N THR A 73 0.16 -5.69 1.48
CA THR A 73 1.41 -5.96 0.76
C THR A 73 1.45 -7.42 0.28
N HIS A 74 1.13 -8.38 1.14
CA HIS A 74 1.10 -9.79 0.76
C HIS A 74 0.07 -10.06 -0.36
N ALA A 75 -1.14 -9.51 -0.25
CA ALA A 75 -2.17 -9.62 -1.28
C ALA A 75 -1.70 -9.02 -2.62
N ALA A 76 -1.12 -7.82 -2.60
CA ALA A 76 -0.64 -7.13 -3.80
C ALA A 76 0.47 -7.91 -4.51
N TRP A 77 1.47 -8.37 -3.76
CA TRP A 77 2.57 -9.17 -4.29
C TRP A 77 2.09 -10.54 -4.79
N SER A 78 1.03 -11.09 -4.19
CA SER A 78 0.39 -12.33 -4.67
C SER A 78 -0.31 -12.14 -6.02
N GLN A 79 -0.97 -11.00 -6.25
CA GLN A 79 -1.62 -10.70 -7.54
C GLN A 79 -0.62 -10.61 -8.71
N VAL A 80 0.63 -10.22 -8.43
CA VAL A 80 1.71 -10.15 -9.43
C VAL A 80 2.59 -11.41 -9.45
N GLY A 81 2.12 -12.53 -8.88
CA GLY A 81 2.82 -13.83 -8.91
C GLY A 81 4.06 -13.92 -8.02
N LYS A 82 4.28 -12.95 -7.12
CA LYS A 82 5.47 -12.86 -6.24
C LYS A 82 5.12 -12.92 -4.75
N GLY A 83 3.93 -13.39 -4.41
CA GLY A 83 3.46 -13.51 -3.02
C GLY A 83 4.39 -14.34 -2.14
N TRP A 84 5.09 -15.32 -2.72
CA TRP A 84 6.06 -16.17 -2.02
C TRP A 84 7.23 -15.40 -1.38
N LEU A 85 7.58 -14.21 -1.89
CA LEU A 85 8.60 -13.35 -1.27
C LEU A 85 8.14 -12.77 0.06
N ILE A 86 6.83 -12.51 0.19
CA ILE A 86 6.21 -11.89 1.36
C ILE A 86 5.62 -12.96 2.30
N ALA A 87 5.35 -14.16 1.80
CA ALA A 87 4.74 -15.25 2.57
C ALA A 87 5.45 -15.59 3.90
N PRO A 88 6.80 -15.63 3.99
CA PRO A 88 7.49 -15.89 5.26
C PRO A 88 7.15 -14.87 6.35
N LEU A 89 6.86 -13.62 5.99
CA LEU A 89 6.48 -12.57 6.93
C LEU A 89 5.08 -12.78 7.53
N ARG A 90 4.29 -13.72 6.99
CA ARG A 90 2.91 -14.00 7.43
C ARG A 90 2.80 -15.30 8.24
N TRP A 91 3.90 -16.04 8.45
CA TRP A 91 3.91 -17.22 9.32
C TRP A 91 3.60 -16.86 10.78
N PRO A 92 2.90 -17.72 11.54
CA PRO A 92 2.34 -17.36 12.86
C PRO A 92 3.37 -16.80 13.86
N GLY A 93 4.63 -17.24 13.82
CA GLY A 93 5.70 -16.66 14.64
C GLY A 93 6.29 -15.36 14.09
N ALA A 94 6.52 -15.29 12.78
CA ALA A 94 7.12 -14.12 12.13
C ALA A 94 6.13 -12.95 12.00
N ARG A 95 4.83 -13.24 11.87
CA ARG A 95 3.75 -12.27 11.66
C ARG A 95 3.72 -11.22 12.76
N TRP A 96 3.78 -11.65 14.02
CA TRP A 96 3.73 -10.72 15.15
C TRP A 96 4.90 -9.73 15.13
N VAL A 97 6.11 -10.22 14.85
CA VAL A 97 7.31 -9.38 14.74
C VAL A 97 7.21 -8.45 13.53
N ALA A 98 6.83 -9.00 12.38
CA ALA A 98 6.71 -8.25 11.13
C ALA A 98 5.67 -7.13 11.24
N ASP A 99 4.53 -7.37 11.88
CA ASP A 99 3.49 -6.36 12.07
C ASP A 99 3.97 -5.23 13.01
N LYS A 100 4.74 -5.55 14.07
CA LYS A 100 5.36 -4.53 14.93
C LYS A 100 6.40 -3.69 14.18
N VAL A 101 7.25 -4.32 13.40
CA VAL A 101 8.24 -3.63 12.54
C VAL A 101 7.52 -2.75 11.52
N TYR A 102 6.45 -3.25 10.91
CA TYR A 102 5.64 -2.52 9.95
C TYR A 102 4.98 -1.27 10.58
N LEU A 103 4.41 -1.37 11.78
CA LEU A 103 3.84 -0.21 12.46
C LEU A 103 4.92 0.85 12.76
N GLY A 104 6.13 0.41 13.13
CA GLY A 104 7.30 1.28 13.27
C GLY A 104 7.67 1.97 11.96
N PHE A 105 7.71 1.22 10.86
CA PHE A 105 7.94 1.74 9.52
C PHE A 105 6.86 2.74 9.10
N ALA A 106 5.58 2.40 9.24
CA ALA A 106 4.45 3.21 8.82
C ALA A 106 4.44 4.56 9.54
N LYS A 107 4.75 4.57 10.85
CA LYS A 107 4.91 5.79 11.66
C LYS A 107 6.09 6.67 11.19
N HIS A 108 7.17 6.07 10.69
CA HIS A 108 8.37 6.79 10.26
C HIS A 108 8.50 6.90 8.74
N ARG A 109 7.46 6.56 7.97
CA ARG A 109 7.56 6.35 6.52
C ARG A 109 8.12 7.57 5.78
N ASN A 110 7.81 8.79 6.21
CA ASN A 110 8.29 10.01 5.56
C ASN A 110 9.81 10.19 5.77
N ARG A 111 10.30 9.88 6.97
CA ARG A 111 11.75 9.90 7.29
C ARG A 111 12.48 8.78 6.56
N ILE A 112 11.88 7.59 6.49
CA ILE A 112 12.44 6.45 5.75
C ILE A 112 12.43 6.74 4.24
N SER A 113 11.38 7.38 3.72
CA SER A 113 11.33 7.87 2.36
C SER A 113 12.46 8.87 2.10
N LYS A 114 12.70 9.84 3.00
CA LYS A 114 13.86 10.74 2.88
C LYS A 114 15.17 10.00 2.75
N LEU A 115 15.37 8.98 3.59
CA LEU A 115 16.60 8.20 3.62
C LEU A 115 16.80 7.38 2.33
N LEU A 116 15.72 6.79 1.80
CA LEU A 116 15.78 5.87 0.67
C LEU A 116 15.59 6.54 -0.70
N THR A 117 14.88 7.66 -0.77
CA THR A 117 14.55 8.38 -2.01
C THR A 117 15.09 9.81 -2.04
N GLY A 118 15.72 10.29 -0.97
CA GLY A 118 16.22 11.66 -0.87
C GLY A 118 15.13 12.73 -0.61
N GLN A 119 13.85 12.34 -0.54
CA GLN A 119 12.72 13.25 -0.41
C GLN A 119 11.72 12.79 0.66
N GLU A 120 11.28 13.71 1.52
CA GLU A 120 10.29 13.44 2.58
C GLU A 120 8.86 13.41 2.05
N ARG A 121 8.53 14.34 1.17
CA ARG A 121 7.23 14.44 0.51
C ARG A 121 7.40 14.85 -0.95
N CYS A 122 6.47 14.40 -1.77
CA CYS A 122 6.35 14.80 -3.16
C CYS A 122 5.08 15.63 -3.33
N SER A 123 5.14 16.72 -4.09
CA SER A 123 3.97 17.55 -4.37
C SER A 123 2.95 16.83 -5.25
N GLN A 124 3.40 16.00 -6.20
CA GLN A 124 2.52 15.24 -7.13
C GLN A 124 3.19 13.94 -7.64
N CYS A 125 3.42 12.95 -6.77
CA CYS A 125 3.96 11.67 -7.23
C CYS A 125 2.81 10.80 -7.78
N ARG A 126 2.68 10.72 -9.12
CA ARG A 126 1.66 9.91 -9.80
C ARG A 126 2.21 8.56 -10.26
N ILE A 127 1.37 7.53 -10.22
CA ILE A 127 1.65 6.21 -10.81
C ILE A 127 1.11 6.23 -12.25
N ASP A 128 1.67 7.09 -13.09
CA ASP A 128 1.34 7.10 -14.53
C ASP A 128 1.92 5.85 -15.20
#